data_AF-A0A4E0QMU1-F1
#
_entry.id   AF-A0A4E0QMU1-F1
#
_cell.length_a   1.000
_cell.length_b   1.000
_cell.length_c   1.000
_cell.angle_alpha   90.00
_cell.angle_beta   90.00
_cell.angle_gamma   90.00
#
_symmetry.space_group_name_H-M   'P 1'
#
loop_
_entity.id
_entity.type
_entity.pdbx_description
1 polymer ?
#
loop_
_entity_poly.entity_id
_entity_poly.type
_entity_poly.pdbx_seq_one_letter_code
_entity_poly.pdbx_strand_id
1 'polypeptide(L)'
;MPDTIEIIGEIVHSKLIFASEPVEVTFGETPLPDGVIGRTYRFAIEPETGTPPFSLSSGTLPDGLTLGGETGLIQGEPSVRGVAQLTVQVVDAGGNVGDFEGVIKVFGVLNFGEHGTFKGCNGLQMAFNSAQDLDEIRIEKGTYECNGLEIPSSKKFEHGIKVSGGWDSGFVSQSDDAAVTVLDGGAKMIDGVENWEQCEEAGGVWKQLCFQEEPPSNGILSVSADGSVAIEGLFFQNGYSSQGGAISGNEKVGIVNCVFTNNSGGAVSWVGNIINSTFTNNSAFGLGGAVYDSGNISYSTFTNNSIIGYGGAVYGAGNITNSTFTNNSSSNNGGAVNGAGNIINSTFTNNSASDNGGAAYFSGSIVNSTFTNNNADENGGAVYLYDSSTITNSTFTKNSAQNGGAISGEYRDKSSIVNSTIVNNNGGGFYGAGTILNTIFAQNKIGEEANDITPYGDLHVDYTLVNNISGAVDLGTHFIMGEPRFVDAENGDFHLRSDSPAIDVGDDSVVEVEVDLDGNPRIVGGAIDLGAFERQ
;
A
#
# COMPACT_ATOMS: atom_id res chain seq x y z
N MET A 1 -33.00 -43.82 -9.09
CA MET A 1 -33.29 -44.86 -8.09
C MET A 1 -32.26 -44.66 -6.97
N PRO A 2 -32.62 -44.61 -5.68
CA PRO A 2 -31.60 -44.66 -4.65
C PRO A 2 -31.28 -46.13 -4.38
N ASP A 3 -30.03 -46.52 -4.62
CA ASP A 3 -29.53 -47.81 -4.16
C ASP A 3 -29.43 -47.76 -2.64
N THR A 4 -30.30 -48.52 -1.98
CA THR A 4 -30.18 -48.83 -0.56
C THR A 4 -29.26 -50.03 -0.43
N ILE A 5 -28.12 -49.85 0.22
CA ILE A 5 -27.25 -50.97 0.60
C ILE A 5 -27.81 -51.56 1.91
N GLU A 6 -28.37 -52.76 1.82
CA GLU A 6 -28.78 -53.55 2.99
C GLU A 6 -27.58 -54.39 3.46
N ILE A 7 -27.11 -54.15 4.68
CA ILE A 7 -26.01 -54.93 5.29
C ILE A 7 -26.64 -56.04 6.15
N ILE A 8 -26.46 -57.30 5.74
CA ILE A 8 -26.89 -58.49 6.48
C ILE A 8 -25.64 -59.14 7.11
N GLY A 9 -25.29 -58.76 8.34
CA GLY A 9 -24.20 -59.38 9.11
C GLY A 9 -23.61 -58.52 10.22
N GLU A 10 -23.22 -59.15 11.33
CA GLU A 10 -22.70 -58.50 12.55
C GLU A 10 -21.26 -57.99 12.34
N ILE A 11 -21.07 -56.67 12.39
CA ILE A 11 -19.76 -56.02 12.29
C ILE A 11 -19.10 -56.03 13.67
N VAL A 12 -18.11 -56.90 13.86
CA VAL A 12 -17.25 -56.88 15.05
C VAL A 12 -16.00 -56.06 14.70
N HIS A 13 -16.03 -54.78 15.12
CA HIS A 13 -14.96 -53.77 14.96
C HIS A 13 -14.48 -53.50 13.51
N SER A 14 -15.20 -52.66 12.77
CA SER A 14 -14.62 -51.88 11.68
C SER A 14 -14.50 -50.41 12.12
N LYS A 15 -13.27 -49.92 12.27
CA LYS A 15 -13.01 -48.48 12.35
C LYS A 15 -13.26 -47.90 10.95
N LEU A 16 -14.33 -47.14 10.78
CA LEU A 16 -14.52 -46.32 9.60
C LEU A 16 -13.44 -45.22 9.66
N ILE A 17 -12.40 -45.33 8.84
CA ILE A 17 -11.46 -44.22 8.62
C ILE A 17 -12.11 -43.40 7.51
N PHE A 18 -12.71 -42.27 7.86
CA PHE A 18 -12.97 -41.24 6.86
C PHE A 18 -11.59 -40.83 6.32
N ALA A 19 -11.38 -40.92 5.00
CA ALA A 19 -10.24 -40.25 4.39
C ALA A 19 -10.30 -38.79 4.85
N SER A 20 -9.21 -38.28 5.44
CA SER A 20 -9.11 -36.85 5.71
C SER A 20 -9.40 -36.12 4.41
N GLU A 21 -10.16 -35.04 4.48
CA GLU A 21 -10.35 -34.18 3.30
C GLU A 21 -8.97 -33.82 2.73
N PRO A 22 -8.80 -33.78 1.40
CA PRO A 22 -7.53 -33.39 0.79
C PRO A 22 -7.11 -32.04 1.36
N VAL A 23 -5.91 -31.96 1.91
CA VAL A 23 -5.37 -30.67 2.37
C VAL A 23 -4.94 -29.94 1.11
N GLU A 24 -5.44 -28.74 0.87
CA GLU A 24 -5.04 -27.95 -0.30
C GLU A 24 -3.64 -27.38 -0.08
N VAL A 25 -2.79 -27.46 -1.11
CA VAL A 25 -1.49 -26.79 -1.09
C VAL A 25 -1.70 -25.34 -1.50
N THR A 26 -1.41 -24.42 -0.59
CA THR A 26 -1.58 -22.97 -0.79
C THR A 26 -0.27 -22.29 -1.19
N PHE A 27 -0.39 -21.16 -1.88
CA PHE A 27 0.72 -20.29 -2.27
C PHE A 27 0.42 -18.86 -1.83
N GLY A 28 1.47 -18.12 -1.45
CA GLY A 28 1.35 -16.69 -1.24
C GLY A 28 1.16 -15.92 -2.56
N GLU A 29 0.66 -14.68 -2.47
CA GLU A 29 0.35 -13.82 -3.63
C GLU A 29 1.59 -13.14 -4.26
N THR A 30 2.71 -13.85 -4.40
CA THR A 30 3.91 -13.26 -5.03
C THR A 30 3.86 -13.43 -6.55
N PRO A 31 3.73 -12.34 -7.33
CA PRO A 31 3.72 -12.44 -8.79
C PRO A 31 5.10 -12.87 -9.30
N LEU A 32 5.12 -13.59 -10.43
CA LEU A 32 6.36 -13.92 -11.12
C LEU A 32 7.03 -12.63 -11.62
N PRO A 33 8.34 -12.43 -11.37
CA PRO A 33 9.06 -11.31 -11.95
C PRO A 33 9.09 -11.39 -13.47
N ASP A 34 9.18 -10.23 -14.10
CA ASP A 34 9.40 -10.12 -15.54
C ASP A 34 10.82 -10.59 -15.92
N GLY A 35 10.94 -11.23 -17.07
CA GLY A 35 12.21 -11.62 -17.68
C GLY A 35 12.74 -10.58 -18.67
N VAL A 36 14.04 -10.63 -18.95
CA VAL A 36 14.66 -9.81 -19.99
C VAL A 36 15.56 -10.69 -20.84
N ILE A 37 15.52 -10.50 -22.17
CA ILE A 37 16.29 -11.31 -23.11
C ILE A 37 17.78 -11.29 -22.75
N GLY A 38 18.39 -12.48 -22.69
CA GLY A 38 19.81 -12.67 -22.42
C GLY A 38 20.24 -12.41 -20.97
N ARG A 39 19.30 -12.32 -20.03
CA ARG A 39 19.59 -12.18 -18.60
C ARG A 39 19.24 -13.44 -17.83
N THR A 40 20.03 -13.74 -16.81
CA THR A 40 19.69 -14.81 -15.87
C THR A 40 18.38 -14.49 -15.17
N TYR A 41 17.38 -15.32 -15.43
CA TYR A 41 16.13 -15.40 -14.68
C TYR A 41 16.28 -16.44 -13.59
N ARG A 42 15.82 -16.14 -12.38
CA ARG A 42 15.82 -17.08 -11.27
C ARG A 42 14.72 -16.73 -10.27
N PHE A 43 13.71 -17.58 -10.17
CA PHE A 43 12.60 -17.44 -9.22
C PHE A 43 12.19 -18.80 -8.68
N ALA A 44 12.07 -18.93 -7.35
CA ALA A 44 11.59 -20.16 -6.72
C ALA A 44 10.12 -19.99 -6.34
N ILE A 45 9.28 -20.91 -6.82
CA ILE A 45 7.91 -21.03 -6.33
C ILE A 45 7.97 -21.76 -4.98
N GLU A 46 7.52 -21.10 -3.93
CA GLU A 46 7.55 -21.60 -2.56
C GLU A 46 6.09 -21.74 -2.06
N PRO A 47 5.55 -22.97 -2.02
CA PRO A 47 4.23 -23.18 -1.43
C PRO A 47 4.31 -23.02 0.10
N GLU A 48 3.23 -22.51 0.70
CA GLU A 48 3.13 -22.35 2.15
C GLU A 48 2.98 -23.70 2.86
N THR A 49 2.39 -24.67 2.16
CA THR A 49 2.14 -26.04 2.62
C THR A 49 2.45 -27.06 1.52
N GLY A 50 2.75 -28.31 1.86
CA GLY A 50 3.11 -29.34 0.87
C GLY A 50 4.58 -29.29 0.40
N THR A 51 4.98 -30.29 -0.37
CA THR A 51 6.38 -30.49 -0.84
C THR A 51 6.37 -31.00 -2.29
N PRO A 52 7.50 -30.89 -3.04
CA PRO A 52 7.64 -31.38 -4.42
C PRO A 52 7.11 -32.80 -4.66
N PRO A 53 6.84 -33.19 -5.92
CA PRO A 53 7.27 -32.52 -7.16
C PRO A 53 6.39 -31.38 -7.70
N PHE A 54 7.04 -30.44 -8.38
CA PHE A 54 6.47 -29.39 -9.22
C PHE A 54 6.39 -29.84 -10.68
N SER A 55 5.31 -29.48 -11.36
CA SER A 55 5.15 -29.71 -12.79
C SER A 55 4.34 -28.61 -13.45
N LEU A 56 4.56 -28.38 -14.75
CA LEU A 56 3.74 -27.45 -15.52
C LEU A 56 2.44 -28.16 -15.91
N SER A 57 1.32 -27.79 -15.29
CA SER A 57 0.00 -28.37 -15.58
C SER A 57 -0.68 -27.70 -16.77
N SER A 58 -0.40 -26.41 -17.00
CA SER A 58 -0.91 -25.65 -18.15
C SER A 58 0.06 -24.55 -18.60
N GLY A 59 -0.08 -24.10 -19.85
CA GLY A 59 0.74 -23.03 -20.41
C GLY A 59 2.13 -23.47 -20.86
N THR A 60 3.05 -22.50 -21.00
CA THR A 60 4.44 -22.72 -21.40
C THR A 60 5.35 -21.74 -20.68
N LEU A 61 6.57 -22.16 -20.33
CA LEU A 61 7.61 -21.21 -19.92
C LEU A 61 8.14 -20.43 -21.14
N PRO A 62 8.63 -19.20 -20.94
CA PRO A 62 9.36 -18.50 -21.99
C PRO A 62 10.56 -19.29 -22.51
N ASP A 63 10.85 -19.12 -23.80
CA ASP A 63 12.03 -19.75 -24.43
C ASP A 63 13.31 -19.41 -23.66
N GLY A 64 14.07 -20.45 -23.30
CA GLY A 64 15.31 -20.33 -22.53
C GLY A 64 15.15 -20.49 -21.01
N LEU A 65 13.91 -20.61 -20.51
CA LEU A 65 13.62 -20.92 -19.10
C LEU A 65 13.23 -22.38 -18.88
N THR A 66 13.52 -22.88 -17.68
CA THR A 66 13.22 -24.25 -17.24
C THR A 66 12.69 -24.25 -15.81
N LEU A 67 11.78 -25.17 -15.48
CA LEU A 67 11.28 -25.41 -14.13
C LEU A 67 12.00 -26.62 -13.51
N GLY A 68 12.61 -26.43 -12.35
CA GLY A 68 13.16 -27.51 -11.54
C GLY A 68 12.06 -28.25 -10.79
N GLY A 69 11.74 -29.47 -11.21
CA GLY A 69 10.63 -30.26 -10.64
C GLY A 69 10.77 -30.58 -9.14
N GLU A 70 11.99 -30.64 -8.59
CA GLU A 70 12.20 -30.88 -7.15
C GLU A 70 12.39 -29.60 -6.34
N THR A 71 12.57 -28.46 -7.01
CA THR A 71 13.00 -27.21 -6.35
C THR A 71 12.03 -26.05 -6.54
N GLY A 72 11.04 -26.19 -7.42
CA GLY A 72 10.15 -25.07 -7.81
C GLY A 72 10.88 -23.92 -8.52
N LEU A 73 12.15 -24.11 -8.88
CA LEU A 73 13.03 -23.06 -9.37
C LEU A 73 12.84 -22.89 -10.87
N ILE A 74 12.24 -21.77 -11.28
CA ILE A 74 12.24 -21.31 -12.67
C ILE A 74 13.55 -20.56 -12.90
N GLN A 75 14.40 -21.09 -13.79
CA GLN A 75 15.69 -20.50 -14.09
C GLN A 75 16.12 -20.66 -15.56
N GLY A 76 17.01 -19.78 -16.01
CA GLY A 76 17.59 -19.82 -17.34
C GLY A 76 17.89 -18.42 -17.88
N GLU A 77 18.01 -18.29 -19.20
CA GLU A 77 18.16 -16.99 -19.86
C GLU A 77 17.09 -16.87 -20.95
N PRO A 78 16.09 -15.99 -20.82
CA PRO A 78 15.06 -15.84 -21.83
C PRO A 78 15.68 -15.43 -23.17
N SER A 79 15.21 -16.00 -24.28
CA SER A 79 15.74 -15.69 -25.63
C SER A 79 14.78 -14.97 -26.55
N VAL A 80 13.47 -14.98 -26.24
CA VAL A 80 12.42 -14.44 -27.11
C VAL A 80 11.46 -13.58 -26.28
N ARG A 81 11.07 -12.44 -26.84
CA ARG A 81 10.06 -11.57 -26.25
C ARG A 81 8.69 -12.25 -26.26
N GLY A 82 7.88 -11.99 -25.26
CA GLY A 82 6.50 -12.48 -25.24
C GLY A 82 5.93 -12.57 -23.84
N VAL A 83 4.66 -12.94 -23.78
CA VAL A 83 3.95 -13.20 -22.53
C VAL A 83 3.71 -14.70 -22.43
N ALA A 84 4.16 -15.28 -21.32
CA ALA A 84 3.96 -16.68 -21.00
C ALA A 84 3.01 -16.76 -19.80
N GLN A 85 1.81 -17.28 -20.02
CA GLN A 85 0.91 -17.68 -18.94
C GLN A 85 1.19 -19.14 -18.61
N LEU A 86 1.25 -19.47 -17.33
CA LEU A 86 1.53 -20.81 -16.85
C LEU A 86 0.77 -21.16 -15.58
N THR A 87 0.48 -22.44 -15.42
CA THR A 87 0.03 -23.02 -14.15
C THR A 87 1.06 -24.07 -13.72
N VAL A 88 1.69 -23.86 -12.56
CA VAL A 88 2.57 -24.85 -11.93
C VAL A 88 1.78 -25.60 -10.88
N GLN A 89 1.71 -26.91 -11.02
CA GLN A 89 1.09 -27.79 -10.05
C GLN A 89 2.13 -28.39 -9.12
N VAL A 90 1.83 -28.39 -7.83
CA VAL A 90 2.52 -29.17 -6.80
C VAL A 90 1.64 -30.35 -6.44
N VAL A 91 2.21 -31.56 -6.48
CA VAL A 91 1.55 -32.77 -5.96
C VAL A 91 2.46 -33.35 -4.90
N ASP A 92 2.08 -33.24 -3.63
CA ASP A 92 2.92 -33.74 -2.54
C ASP A 92 2.85 -35.28 -2.41
N ALA A 93 3.69 -35.85 -1.53
CA ALA A 93 3.72 -37.29 -1.30
C ALA A 93 2.40 -37.86 -0.69
N GLY A 94 1.55 -37.01 -0.11
CA GLY A 94 0.22 -37.33 0.39
C GLY A 94 -0.86 -37.33 -0.69
N GLY A 95 -0.54 -36.88 -1.91
CA GLY A 95 -1.48 -36.70 -3.01
C GLY A 95 -2.28 -35.40 -2.91
N ASN A 96 -1.88 -34.48 -2.04
CA ASN A 96 -2.44 -33.14 -1.97
C ASN A 96 -1.97 -32.33 -3.18
N VAL A 97 -2.86 -31.47 -3.70
CA VAL A 97 -2.63 -30.72 -4.92
C VAL A 97 -2.77 -29.23 -4.64
N GLY A 98 -1.92 -28.43 -5.26
CA GLY A 98 -2.07 -26.98 -5.33
C GLY A 98 -1.59 -26.47 -6.68
N ASP A 99 -2.29 -25.47 -7.21
CA ASP A 99 -1.96 -24.83 -8.47
C ASP A 99 -1.49 -23.38 -8.21
N PHE A 100 -0.29 -23.06 -8.69
CA PHE A 100 0.24 -21.70 -8.76
C PHE A 100 0.06 -21.17 -10.18
N GLU A 101 -0.81 -20.17 -10.34
CA GLU A 101 -0.98 -19.46 -11.60
C GLU A 101 -0.01 -18.28 -11.69
N GLY A 102 0.66 -18.13 -12.84
CA GLY A 102 1.64 -17.07 -13.03
C GLY A 102 1.75 -16.59 -14.47
N VAL A 103 2.26 -15.37 -14.62
CA VAL A 103 2.55 -14.76 -15.92
C VAL A 103 3.99 -14.24 -15.91
N ILE A 104 4.80 -14.64 -16.90
CA ILE A 104 6.13 -14.06 -17.12
C ILE A 104 6.08 -13.25 -18.42
N LYS A 105 6.31 -11.94 -18.34
CA LYS A 105 6.57 -11.12 -19.53
C LYS A 105 8.07 -11.07 -19.78
N VAL A 106 8.50 -11.34 -21.01
CA VAL A 106 9.91 -11.23 -21.41
C VAL A 106 10.12 -10.00 -22.28
N PHE A 107 10.93 -9.08 -21.77
CA PHE A 107 11.23 -7.81 -22.43
C PHE A 107 12.48 -7.89 -23.31
N GLY A 108 12.42 -7.25 -24.48
CA GLY A 108 13.58 -6.84 -25.28
C GLY A 108 14.27 -5.63 -24.65
N VAL A 109 15.49 -5.31 -25.11
CA VAL A 109 16.29 -4.22 -24.54
C VAL A 109 16.45 -3.10 -25.55
N LEU A 110 16.07 -1.89 -25.15
CA LEU A 110 16.36 -0.64 -25.86
C LEU A 110 17.24 0.24 -24.97
N ASN A 111 18.44 0.57 -25.44
CA ASN A 111 19.42 1.30 -24.64
C ASN A 111 19.40 2.81 -24.94
N PHE A 112 19.45 3.64 -23.91
CA PHE A 112 19.47 5.10 -23.97
C PHE A 112 20.62 5.68 -23.13
N GLY A 113 21.62 6.27 -23.80
CA GLY A 113 22.92 6.71 -23.23
C GLY A 113 23.99 6.88 -24.32
N GLU A 114 25.26 7.14 -23.98
CA GLU A 114 26.29 7.50 -25.00
C GLU A 114 26.76 6.29 -25.86
N HIS A 115 25.91 5.93 -26.84
CA HIS A 115 26.21 5.74 -28.27
C HIS A 115 24.89 5.78 -29.07
N GLY A 116 24.21 6.93 -29.03
CA GLY A 116 22.99 7.23 -29.78
C GLY A 116 22.45 8.62 -29.42
N THR A 117 23.26 9.64 -29.65
CA THR A 117 23.20 11.02 -29.11
C THR A 117 21.86 11.74 -29.14
N PHE A 118 21.22 11.90 -27.98
CA PHE A 118 20.37 13.05 -27.63
C PHE A 118 20.50 13.31 -26.12
N LYS A 119 21.01 14.48 -25.72
CA LYS A 119 21.06 14.90 -24.31
C LYS A 119 19.69 15.40 -23.87
N GLY A 120 19.33 15.14 -22.61
CA GLY A 120 18.05 15.57 -22.01
C GLY A 120 16.85 14.73 -22.48
N CYS A 121 15.64 15.13 -22.07
CA CYS A 121 14.40 14.38 -22.34
C CYS A 121 14.08 14.15 -23.84
N ASN A 122 14.70 14.89 -24.77
CA ASN A 122 14.62 14.63 -26.22
C ASN A 122 15.02 13.20 -26.61
N GLY A 123 16.04 12.66 -25.94
CA GLY A 123 16.52 11.32 -26.23
C GLY A 123 15.62 10.23 -25.67
N LEU A 124 15.05 10.49 -24.49
CA LEU A 124 14.05 9.62 -23.89
C LEU A 124 12.80 9.54 -24.78
N GLN A 125 12.36 10.67 -25.36
CA GLN A 125 11.28 10.70 -26.35
C GLN A 125 11.57 9.82 -27.57
N MET A 126 12.79 9.89 -28.10
CA MET A 126 13.17 9.04 -29.22
C MET A 126 13.21 7.56 -28.86
N ALA A 127 13.61 7.23 -27.63
CA ALA A 127 13.54 5.87 -27.13
C ALA A 127 12.08 5.37 -27.08
N PHE A 128 11.15 6.14 -26.52
CA PHE A 128 9.71 5.80 -26.55
C PHE A 128 9.17 5.63 -27.96
N ASN A 129 9.51 6.55 -28.88
CA ASN A 129 9.11 6.45 -30.29
C ASN A 129 9.74 5.24 -31.02
N SER A 130 10.88 4.74 -30.55
CA SER A 130 11.57 3.59 -31.15
C SER A 130 11.12 2.26 -30.53
N ALA A 131 10.67 2.28 -29.28
CA ALA A 131 10.26 1.10 -28.53
C ALA A 131 9.16 0.29 -29.22
N GLN A 132 9.23 -1.01 -29.04
CA GLN A 132 8.26 -2.01 -29.46
C GLN A 132 7.54 -2.54 -28.20
N ASP A 133 6.43 -3.23 -28.41
CA ASP A 133 5.75 -3.91 -27.30
C ASP A 133 6.70 -4.90 -26.62
N LEU A 134 6.68 -4.88 -25.29
CA LEU A 134 7.62 -5.58 -24.42
C LEU A 134 9.08 -5.14 -24.60
N ASP A 135 9.37 -3.84 -24.76
CA ASP A 135 10.74 -3.32 -24.62
C ASP A 135 11.00 -2.74 -23.21
N GLU A 136 12.20 -2.99 -22.71
CA GLU A 136 12.82 -2.28 -21.58
C GLU A 136 13.72 -1.17 -22.12
N ILE A 137 13.32 0.08 -21.91
CA ILE A 137 14.14 1.27 -22.14
C ILE A 137 15.08 1.44 -20.94
N ARG A 138 16.39 1.37 -21.19
CA ARG A 138 17.43 1.54 -20.17
C ARG A 138 18.07 2.90 -20.25
N ILE A 139 18.06 3.63 -19.15
CA ILE A 139 18.62 4.97 -19.03
C ILE A 139 19.93 4.90 -18.26
N GLU A 140 20.99 5.40 -18.88
CA GLU A 140 22.31 5.51 -18.26
C GLU A 140 22.29 6.40 -17.00
N LYS A 141 23.24 6.20 -16.08
CA LYS A 141 23.44 7.09 -14.93
C LYS A 141 23.73 8.51 -15.42
N GLY A 142 23.09 9.50 -14.81
CA GLY A 142 23.28 10.90 -15.15
C GLY A 142 22.11 11.78 -14.75
N THR A 143 22.30 13.09 -14.90
CA THR A 143 21.24 14.09 -14.74
C THR A 143 20.79 14.57 -16.11
N TYR A 144 19.49 14.49 -16.35
CA TYR A 144 18.83 14.82 -17.61
C TYR A 144 17.89 16.00 -17.36
N GLU A 145 18.24 17.17 -17.89
CA GLU A 145 17.39 18.36 -17.82
C GLU A 145 16.27 18.27 -18.87
N CYS A 146 15.04 18.41 -18.42
CA CYS A 146 13.81 18.19 -19.17
C CYS A 146 13.01 19.49 -19.32
N ASN A 147 13.67 20.51 -19.88
CA ASN A 147 13.16 21.89 -20.04
C ASN A 147 11.88 21.99 -20.91
N GLY A 148 10.72 21.61 -20.36
CA GLY A 148 9.39 21.83 -20.97
C GLY A 148 9.20 21.14 -22.33
N LEU A 149 9.79 19.96 -22.52
CA LEU A 149 9.68 19.20 -23.75
C LEU A 149 8.59 18.14 -23.63
N GLU A 150 7.49 18.36 -24.35
CA GLU A 150 6.42 17.38 -24.55
C GLU A 150 6.94 16.17 -25.33
N ILE A 151 6.50 14.98 -24.94
CA ILE A 151 6.94 13.70 -25.52
C ILE A 151 5.79 13.07 -26.34
N PRO A 152 5.22 13.65 -27.41
CA PRO A 152 4.17 12.94 -28.15
C PRO A 152 4.72 11.64 -28.76
N SER A 153 4.08 10.51 -28.47
CA SER A 153 4.35 9.23 -29.13
C SER A 153 3.07 8.41 -29.30
N SER A 154 2.49 8.37 -30.51
CA SER A 154 1.25 7.64 -30.82
C SER A 154 1.43 6.12 -30.99
N LYS A 155 2.25 5.47 -30.15
CA LYS A 155 2.49 4.02 -30.18
C LYS A 155 1.61 3.27 -29.17
N LYS A 156 1.00 2.19 -29.65
CA LYS A 156 0.27 1.22 -28.81
C LYS A 156 1.21 0.12 -28.36
N PHE A 157 1.20 -0.16 -27.06
CA PHE A 157 1.85 -1.32 -26.45
C PHE A 157 0.74 -2.21 -25.90
N GLU A 158 0.56 -3.41 -26.44
CA GLU A 158 -0.49 -4.34 -26.03
C GLU A 158 -0.20 -4.92 -24.63
N HIS A 159 1.05 -5.29 -24.38
CA HIS A 159 1.49 -5.90 -23.12
C HIS A 159 2.35 -4.95 -22.28
N GLY A 160 2.77 -3.83 -22.87
CA GLY A 160 3.41 -2.73 -22.16
C GLY A 160 4.89 -2.55 -22.46
N ILE A 161 5.52 -1.61 -21.76
CA ILE A 161 6.97 -1.36 -21.78
C ILE A 161 7.48 -1.13 -20.37
N LYS A 162 8.80 -1.26 -20.21
CA LYS A 162 9.52 -0.93 -18.98
C LYS A 162 10.49 0.22 -19.24
N VAL A 163 10.64 1.12 -18.28
CA VAL A 163 11.62 2.22 -18.32
C VAL A 163 12.43 2.15 -17.03
N SER A 164 13.73 1.96 -17.15
CA SER A 164 14.61 1.71 -16.01
C SER A 164 15.82 2.65 -15.98
N GLY A 165 16.10 3.23 -14.82
CA GLY A 165 17.29 4.04 -14.57
C GLY A 165 18.46 3.26 -13.96
N GLY A 166 19.60 3.93 -13.86
CA GLY A 166 20.75 3.46 -13.09
C GLY A 166 21.77 2.63 -13.86
N TRP A 167 21.72 2.58 -15.19
CA TRP A 167 22.59 1.72 -15.98
C TRP A 167 24.00 2.31 -16.19
N ASP A 168 25.03 1.48 -16.06
CA ASP A 168 26.40 1.89 -16.40
C ASP A 168 26.60 2.18 -17.90
N SER A 169 27.72 2.85 -18.21
CA SER A 169 28.17 3.09 -19.58
C SER A 169 28.48 1.74 -20.25
N GLY A 170 27.49 1.17 -20.94
CA GLY A 170 27.56 -0.19 -21.50
C GLY A 170 26.36 -1.08 -21.18
N PHE A 171 25.46 -0.66 -20.28
CA PHE A 171 24.22 -1.36 -19.91
C PHE A 171 24.44 -2.79 -19.37
N VAL A 172 25.57 -2.99 -18.67
CA VAL A 172 25.97 -4.26 -18.07
C VAL A 172 25.39 -4.39 -16.67
N SER A 173 25.46 -3.33 -15.86
CA SER A 173 24.97 -3.32 -14.47
C SER A 173 24.02 -2.16 -14.16
N GLN A 174 23.00 -2.43 -13.35
CA GLN A 174 22.06 -1.44 -12.83
C GLN A 174 22.46 -1.03 -11.41
N SER A 175 22.25 0.24 -11.08
CA SER A 175 22.25 0.73 -9.70
C SER A 175 20.87 0.57 -9.10
N ASP A 176 20.79 0.11 -7.86
CA ASP A 176 19.53 0.09 -7.10
C ASP A 176 19.17 1.49 -6.57
N ASP A 177 20.15 2.40 -6.50
CA ASP A 177 19.92 3.79 -6.09
C ASP A 177 19.31 4.60 -7.24
N ALA A 178 18.03 4.96 -7.13
CA ALA A 178 17.32 5.76 -8.12
C ALA A 178 17.93 7.15 -8.34
N ALA A 179 18.60 7.72 -7.32
CA ALA A 179 19.17 9.07 -7.37
C ALA A 179 20.35 9.22 -8.35
N VAL A 180 20.85 8.11 -8.91
CA VAL A 180 21.94 8.16 -9.91
C VAL A 180 21.43 8.47 -11.32
N THR A 181 20.13 8.29 -11.58
CA THR A 181 19.49 8.70 -12.85
C THR A 181 18.38 9.69 -12.55
N VAL A 182 18.72 10.96 -12.69
CA VAL A 182 17.87 12.10 -12.34
C VAL A 182 17.23 12.67 -13.59
N LEU A 183 15.90 12.70 -13.62
CA LEU A 183 15.10 13.49 -14.55
C LEU A 183 14.69 14.77 -13.81
N ASP A 184 15.19 15.92 -14.28
CA ASP A 184 14.96 17.21 -13.66
C ASP A 184 14.08 18.09 -14.56
N GLY A 185 12.88 18.42 -14.10
CA GLY A 185 11.93 19.29 -14.82
C GLY A 185 12.40 20.74 -14.95
N GLY A 186 13.37 21.17 -14.12
CA GLY A 186 13.85 22.55 -14.05
C GLY A 186 12.87 23.50 -13.34
N ALA A 187 13.41 24.52 -12.65
CA ALA A 187 12.64 25.39 -11.73
C ALA A 187 11.67 26.42 -12.37
N LYS A 188 11.09 26.18 -13.56
CA LYS A 188 10.33 27.24 -14.28
C LYS A 188 8.82 27.18 -14.09
N MET A 189 8.31 28.23 -13.43
CA MET A 189 6.94 28.70 -13.56
C MET A 189 6.72 29.32 -14.97
N ILE A 190 5.93 28.66 -15.81
CA ILE A 190 5.25 29.31 -16.94
C ILE A 190 3.77 28.93 -16.85
N ASP A 191 2.96 29.94 -16.58
CA ASP A 191 1.50 29.91 -16.56
C ASP A 191 1.00 30.04 -18.02
N GLY A 192 0.15 29.14 -18.49
CA GLY A 192 -0.28 29.04 -19.89
C GLY A 192 -1.71 28.53 -20.03
N VAL A 193 -2.37 28.92 -21.13
CA VAL A 193 -3.82 29.02 -21.36
C VAL A 193 -4.45 27.71 -21.91
N GLU A 194 -5.68 27.41 -21.44
CA GLU A 194 -6.54 26.23 -21.72
C GLU A 194 -7.20 26.18 -23.13
N ASN A 195 -7.25 25.01 -23.78
CA ASN A 195 -8.05 24.64 -24.96
C ASN A 195 -8.10 23.10 -25.31
N TRP A 196 -8.96 22.37 -24.59
CA TRP A 196 -9.20 20.91 -24.55
C TRP A 196 -9.34 20.02 -25.83
N GLU A 197 -9.16 20.48 -27.08
CA GLU A 197 -9.78 19.83 -28.27
C GLU A 197 -8.95 18.82 -29.10
N GLN A 198 -7.71 18.42 -28.72
CA GLN A 198 -6.83 17.65 -29.66
C GLN A 198 -6.54 16.17 -29.34
N CYS A 199 -7.06 15.59 -28.24
CA CYS A 199 -6.82 14.17 -27.91
C CYS A 199 -8.07 13.28 -27.96
N GLU A 200 -9.19 13.79 -28.50
CA GLU A 200 -10.45 13.06 -28.61
C GLU A 200 -10.59 12.40 -30.00
N GLU A 201 -10.68 11.07 -30.06
CA GLU A 201 -11.27 10.41 -31.24
C GLU A 201 -12.79 10.65 -31.17
N ALA A 202 -13.44 11.01 -32.29
CA ALA A 202 -14.87 11.30 -32.33
C ALA A 202 -15.70 10.21 -31.58
N GLY A 203 -16.19 10.55 -30.39
CA GLY A 203 -16.91 9.62 -29.51
C GLY A 203 -16.34 9.40 -28.11
N GLY A 204 -15.31 10.14 -27.67
CA GLY A 204 -14.94 10.26 -26.25
C GLY A 204 -14.21 9.07 -25.61
N VAL A 205 -13.56 8.20 -26.39
CA VAL A 205 -12.81 7.04 -25.88
C VAL A 205 -11.31 7.20 -26.11
N TRP A 206 -10.53 7.29 -25.04
CA TRP A 206 -9.06 7.37 -25.05
C TRP A 206 -8.47 6.02 -25.50
N LYS A 207 -7.70 6.00 -26.60
CA LYS A 207 -7.16 4.76 -27.20
C LYS A 207 -5.68 4.86 -27.60
N GLN A 208 -4.93 5.86 -27.10
CA GLN A 208 -3.55 6.12 -27.53
C GLN A 208 -2.69 6.71 -26.41
N LEU A 209 -1.38 6.45 -26.47
CA LEU A 209 -0.34 7.16 -25.74
C LEU A 209 -0.23 8.59 -26.24
N CYS A 210 -1.03 9.47 -25.65
CA CYS A 210 -0.98 10.92 -25.86
C CYS A 210 -0.23 11.58 -24.71
N PHE A 211 0.81 12.34 -25.04
CA PHE A 211 1.41 13.33 -24.17
C PHE A 211 0.84 14.67 -24.70
N GLN A 212 0.04 15.40 -23.91
CA GLN A 212 -0.77 16.54 -24.39
C GLN A 212 0.06 17.74 -24.90
N GLU A 213 -0.54 18.55 -25.78
CA GLU A 213 0.00 19.82 -26.34
C GLU A 213 -0.51 21.11 -25.63
N GLU A 214 -0.97 21.06 -24.37
CA GLU A 214 -1.47 22.27 -23.67
C GLU A 214 -0.80 22.55 -22.31
N PRO A 215 -0.49 23.81 -21.96
CA PRO A 215 0.01 24.16 -20.64
C PRO A 215 -1.11 24.46 -19.63
N PRO A 216 -0.85 24.23 -18.32
CA PRO A 216 0.42 23.81 -17.77
C PRO A 216 0.37 22.35 -17.30
N SER A 217 0.80 21.41 -18.14
CA SER A 217 1.41 20.19 -17.61
C SER A 217 2.87 20.14 -18.05
N ASN A 218 3.73 20.95 -17.42
CA ASN A 218 5.19 20.79 -17.52
C ASN A 218 5.67 19.61 -16.64
N GLY A 219 4.85 18.54 -16.61
CA GLY A 219 5.21 17.27 -16.00
C GLY A 219 6.42 16.69 -16.71
N ILE A 220 7.30 16.00 -15.98
CA ILE A 220 8.48 15.38 -16.60
C ILE A 220 8.06 14.29 -17.60
N LEU A 221 6.99 13.54 -17.30
CA LEU A 221 6.40 12.50 -18.14
C LEU A 221 4.86 12.58 -18.12
N SER A 222 4.20 12.31 -19.25
CA SER A 222 2.73 12.23 -19.35
C SER A 222 2.29 10.97 -20.13
N VAL A 223 1.97 9.89 -19.45
CA VAL A 223 1.84 8.55 -20.02
C VAL A 223 0.36 8.13 -20.11
N SER A 224 -0.21 8.10 -21.31
CA SER A 224 -1.53 7.51 -21.62
C SER A 224 -1.46 6.11 -22.30
N ALA A 225 -1.07 5.03 -21.62
CA ALA A 225 -0.84 3.75 -22.32
C ALA A 225 -2.10 2.85 -22.46
N ASP A 226 -2.22 2.09 -23.55
CA ASP A 226 -3.21 1.00 -23.65
C ASP A 226 -2.78 -0.23 -22.80
N GLY A 227 -1.49 -0.53 -22.77
CA GLY A 227 -0.86 -1.54 -21.92
C GLY A 227 -0.14 -0.95 -20.69
N SER A 228 0.44 -1.79 -19.84
CA SER A 228 1.11 -1.33 -18.61
C SER A 228 2.45 -0.63 -18.92
N VAL A 229 2.75 0.46 -18.23
CA VAL A 229 4.10 1.07 -18.26
C VAL A 229 4.72 0.93 -16.88
N ALA A 230 5.84 0.22 -16.77
CA ALA A 230 6.59 0.14 -15.53
C ALA A 230 7.71 1.17 -15.53
N ILE A 231 7.74 2.04 -14.53
CA ILE A 231 8.79 3.05 -14.31
C ILE A 231 9.58 2.62 -13.09
N GLU A 232 10.88 2.37 -13.28
CA GLU A 232 11.72 1.77 -12.26
C GLU A 232 13.06 2.48 -12.06
N GLY A 233 13.45 2.71 -10.80
CA GLY A 233 14.82 3.12 -10.49
C GLY A 233 15.17 4.53 -10.99
N LEU A 234 14.18 5.43 -11.02
CA LEU A 234 14.34 6.80 -11.52
C LEU A 234 14.08 7.83 -10.43
N PHE A 235 14.85 8.90 -10.47
CA PHE A 235 14.69 10.06 -9.59
C PHE A 235 14.10 11.23 -10.37
N PHE A 236 12.96 11.72 -9.93
CA PHE A 236 12.23 12.84 -10.52
C PHE A 236 12.28 14.05 -9.59
N GLN A 237 12.72 15.19 -10.12
CA GLN A 237 12.71 16.43 -9.34
C GLN A 237 12.27 17.66 -10.11
N ASN A 238 11.76 18.62 -9.35
CA ASN A 238 11.40 19.96 -9.82
C ASN A 238 10.43 19.94 -11.02
N GLY A 239 9.64 18.88 -11.15
CA GLY A 239 8.55 18.82 -12.11
C GLY A 239 7.43 19.77 -11.72
N TYR A 240 6.71 20.32 -12.70
CA TYR A 240 5.67 21.33 -12.45
C TYR A 240 4.46 21.07 -13.35
N SER A 241 3.31 20.77 -12.77
CA SER A 241 2.06 20.58 -13.53
C SER A 241 0.89 21.14 -12.73
N SER A 242 -0.28 21.27 -13.35
CA SER A 242 -1.53 21.41 -12.60
C SER A 242 -1.84 20.12 -11.81
N GLN A 243 -1.48 18.95 -12.37
CA GLN A 243 -1.67 17.61 -11.79
C GLN A 243 -0.54 16.67 -12.26
N GLY A 244 0.09 15.95 -11.33
CA GLY A 244 1.20 15.03 -11.65
C GLY A 244 2.46 15.76 -12.11
N GLY A 245 3.04 16.58 -11.23
CA GLY A 245 4.22 17.41 -11.52
C GLY A 245 5.43 16.67 -12.08
N ALA A 246 5.64 15.41 -11.71
CA ALA A 246 6.62 14.55 -12.37
C ALA A 246 5.96 13.64 -13.41
N ILE A 247 4.89 12.92 -13.05
CA ILE A 247 4.25 11.93 -13.92
C ILE A 247 2.74 12.10 -13.90
N SER A 248 2.15 12.34 -15.06
CA SER A 248 0.70 12.15 -15.25
C SER A 248 0.44 10.83 -15.96
N GLY A 249 -0.46 10.00 -15.47
CA GLY A 249 -0.74 8.65 -15.95
C GLY A 249 -2.19 8.43 -16.39
N ASN A 250 -2.55 7.16 -16.57
CA ASN A 250 -3.91 6.69 -16.87
C ASN A 250 -4.26 5.36 -16.17
N GLU A 251 -3.85 5.23 -14.90
CA GLU A 251 -3.99 4.08 -14.00
C GLU A 251 -3.13 2.85 -14.36
N LYS A 252 -2.47 2.86 -15.53
CA LYS A 252 -1.65 1.74 -16.02
C LYS A 252 -0.15 1.93 -15.83
N VAL A 253 0.26 3.01 -15.17
CA VAL A 253 1.66 3.37 -14.92
C VAL A 253 2.08 2.83 -13.56
N GLY A 254 2.79 1.71 -13.51
CA GLY A 254 3.38 1.19 -12.27
C GLY A 254 4.66 1.93 -11.92
N ILE A 255 4.83 2.27 -10.64
CA ILE A 255 6.00 2.97 -10.13
C ILE A 255 6.72 2.06 -9.13
N VAL A 256 8.00 1.79 -9.39
CA VAL A 256 8.80 0.88 -8.56
C VAL A 256 10.16 1.50 -8.28
N ASN A 257 10.65 1.45 -7.04
CA ASN A 257 12.00 1.91 -6.72
C ASN A 257 12.30 3.35 -7.20
N CYS A 258 11.32 4.25 -7.17
CA CYS A 258 11.48 5.61 -7.68
C CYS A 258 11.55 6.63 -6.56
N VAL A 259 12.16 7.79 -6.83
CA VAL A 259 12.22 8.92 -5.89
C VAL A 259 11.63 10.16 -6.55
N PHE A 260 10.76 10.87 -5.84
CA PHE A 260 10.08 12.07 -6.31
C PHE A 260 10.32 13.21 -5.31
N THR A 261 11.04 14.25 -5.73
CA THR A 261 11.42 15.34 -4.83
C THR A 261 11.08 16.73 -5.38
N ASN A 262 10.46 17.59 -4.57
CA ASN A 262 10.18 18.99 -4.91
C ASN A 262 9.32 19.17 -6.19
N ASN A 263 8.41 18.25 -6.48
CA ASN A 263 7.50 18.40 -7.62
C ASN A 263 6.27 19.23 -7.20
N SER A 264 5.79 20.07 -8.12
CA SER A 264 4.65 20.96 -7.93
C SER A 264 3.48 20.54 -8.83
N GLY A 265 2.25 20.59 -8.32
CA GLY A 265 1.09 19.92 -8.91
C GLY A 265 0.91 18.47 -8.44
N GLY A 266 1.55 18.09 -7.34
CA GLY A 266 1.78 16.70 -6.95
C GLY A 266 3.04 16.15 -7.62
N ALA A 267 3.48 14.96 -7.21
CA ALA A 267 4.51 14.22 -7.93
C ALA A 267 3.88 13.40 -9.07
N VAL A 268 2.81 12.65 -8.78
CA VAL A 268 2.22 11.74 -9.74
C VAL A 268 0.70 11.79 -9.72
N SER A 269 0.05 11.55 -10.86
CA SER A 269 -1.41 11.46 -10.95
C SER A 269 -1.88 10.30 -11.83
N TRP A 270 -2.99 9.66 -11.43
CA TRP A 270 -3.63 8.51 -12.08
C TRP A 270 -2.62 7.44 -12.47
N VAL A 271 -1.95 6.89 -11.46
CA VAL A 271 -0.96 5.83 -11.66
C VAL A 271 -1.52 4.49 -11.20
N GLY A 272 -0.85 3.41 -11.58
CA GLY A 272 -1.14 2.08 -11.05
C GLY A 272 -0.55 1.93 -9.65
N ASN A 273 0.00 0.75 -9.37
CA ASN A 273 0.61 0.48 -8.08
C ASN A 273 1.93 1.27 -7.89
N ILE A 274 2.16 1.71 -6.66
CA ILE A 274 3.38 2.36 -6.21
C ILE A 274 4.08 1.44 -5.21
N ILE A 275 5.32 1.06 -5.52
CA ILE A 275 6.06 0.07 -4.74
C ILE A 275 7.46 0.61 -4.43
N ASN A 276 7.87 0.50 -3.17
CA ASN A 276 9.22 0.84 -2.71
C ASN A 276 9.71 2.21 -3.22
N SER A 277 8.85 3.23 -3.15
CA SER A 277 9.13 4.54 -3.73
C SER A 277 9.06 5.64 -2.68
N THR A 278 9.83 6.71 -2.88
CA THR A 278 9.95 7.82 -1.93
C THR A 278 9.43 9.12 -2.53
N PHE A 279 8.57 9.82 -1.80
CA PHE A 279 7.98 11.10 -2.17
C PHE A 279 8.32 12.15 -1.11
N THR A 280 9.16 13.12 -1.45
CA THR A 280 9.65 14.13 -0.51
C THR A 280 9.38 15.56 -0.99
N ASN A 281 8.83 16.41 -0.12
CA ASN A 281 8.60 17.83 -0.39
C ASN A 281 7.79 18.12 -1.67
N ASN A 282 6.91 17.21 -2.08
CA ASN A 282 6.03 17.48 -3.21
C ASN A 282 4.85 18.33 -2.75
N SER A 283 4.34 19.17 -3.65
CA SER A 283 3.25 20.10 -3.33
C SER A 283 2.21 20.16 -4.43
N ALA A 284 0.95 20.36 -4.07
CA ALA A 284 -0.14 20.54 -5.03
C ALA A 284 -1.07 21.70 -4.63
N PHE A 285 -1.96 22.10 -5.54
CA PHE A 285 -2.99 23.13 -5.32
C PHE A 285 -4.43 22.59 -5.41
N GLY A 286 -4.62 21.29 -5.62
CA GLY A 286 -5.93 20.66 -5.84
C GLY A 286 -6.16 19.43 -4.99
N LEU A 287 -5.67 18.27 -5.45
CA LEU A 287 -5.80 16.97 -4.77
C LEU A 287 -4.44 16.29 -4.71
N GLY A 288 -4.11 15.64 -3.58
CA GLY A 288 -2.90 14.83 -3.41
C GLY A 288 -1.59 15.63 -3.46
N GLY A 289 -0.98 15.94 -2.30
CA GLY A 289 0.28 16.71 -2.28
C GLY A 289 1.45 16.01 -2.97
N ALA A 290 1.44 14.68 -3.06
CA ALA A 290 2.38 13.88 -3.84
C ALA A 290 1.70 12.98 -4.86
N VAL A 291 0.59 12.33 -4.51
CA VAL A 291 -0.10 11.36 -5.37
C VAL A 291 -1.55 11.74 -5.47
N TYR A 292 -2.02 11.95 -6.69
CA TYR A 292 -3.44 12.07 -7.00
C TYR A 292 -3.91 10.86 -7.79
N ASP A 293 -4.61 9.95 -7.12
CA ASP A 293 -5.16 8.70 -7.65
C ASP A 293 -4.09 7.66 -8.00
N SER A 294 -4.17 6.51 -7.33
CA SER A 294 -3.25 5.40 -7.51
C SER A 294 -3.92 4.06 -7.22
N GLY A 295 -3.31 2.98 -7.70
CA GLY A 295 -3.60 1.63 -7.23
C GLY A 295 -3.13 1.41 -5.78
N ASN A 296 -2.59 0.24 -5.50
CA ASN A 296 -2.03 -0.05 -4.18
C ASN A 296 -0.69 0.65 -3.96
N ILE A 297 -0.45 1.10 -2.74
CA ILE A 297 0.81 1.66 -2.28
C ILE A 297 1.45 0.66 -1.31
N SER A 298 2.70 0.28 -1.57
CA SER A 298 3.43 -0.65 -0.71
C SER A 298 4.88 -0.24 -0.51
N TYR A 299 5.41 -0.48 0.70
CA TYR A 299 6.82 -0.24 1.04
C TYR A 299 7.32 1.18 0.75
N SER A 300 6.41 2.16 0.70
CA SER A 300 6.71 3.50 0.18
C SER A 300 6.76 4.53 1.31
N THR A 301 7.52 5.60 1.08
CA THR A 301 7.75 6.66 2.06
C THR A 301 7.29 8.01 1.53
N PHE A 302 6.49 8.72 2.32
CA PHE A 302 5.97 10.05 2.01
C PHE A 302 6.39 11.03 3.11
N THR A 303 7.22 12.00 2.78
CA THR A 303 7.77 12.95 3.75
C THR A 303 7.58 14.40 3.31
N ASN A 304 7.04 15.23 4.21
CA ASN A 304 6.87 16.68 3.99
C ASN A 304 6.09 17.04 2.72
N ASN A 305 5.19 16.17 2.25
CA ASN A 305 4.33 16.53 1.12
C ASN A 305 3.19 17.41 1.61
N SER A 306 2.75 18.37 0.80
CA SER A 306 1.78 19.36 1.25
C SER A 306 0.78 19.76 0.18
N ILE A 307 -0.41 20.15 0.61
CA ILE A 307 -1.43 20.64 -0.30
C ILE A 307 -2.31 21.72 0.33
N ILE A 308 -2.73 22.68 -0.50
CA ILE A 308 -3.91 23.51 -0.22
C ILE A 308 -5.11 22.77 -0.81
N GLY A 309 -5.71 21.85 -0.04
CA GLY A 309 -6.74 20.93 -0.50
C GLY A 309 -6.79 19.65 0.35
N TYR A 310 -7.04 18.52 -0.29
CA TYR A 310 -7.26 17.22 0.36
C TYR A 310 -6.08 16.26 0.15
N GLY A 311 -5.73 15.47 1.17
CA GLY A 311 -4.71 14.41 1.05
C GLY A 311 -3.29 14.98 0.96
N GLY A 312 -2.69 15.34 2.09
CA GLY A 312 -1.40 16.05 2.09
C GLY A 312 -0.24 15.29 1.43
N ALA A 313 -0.30 13.96 1.41
CA ALA A 313 0.55 13.14 0.55
C ALA A 313 -0.26 12.48 -0.57
N VAL A 314 -1.36 11.82 -0.23
CA VAL A 314 -2.10 10.95 -1.15
C VAL A 314 -3.58 11.29 -1.12
N TYR A 315 -4.17 11.44 -2.29
CA TYR A 315 -5.61 11.49 -2.50
C TYR A 315 -6.00 10.36 -3.44
N GLY A 316 -6.88 9.44 -3.02
CA GLY A 316 -7.29 8.30 -3.84
C GLY A 316 -6.21 7.23 -3.96
N ALA A 317 -6.26 6.22 -3.12
CA ALA A 317 -5.43 5.02 -3.25
C ALA A 317 -6.27 3.76 -3.08
N GLY A 318 -5.76 2.66 -3.61
CA GLY A 318 -6.16 1.33 -3.17
C GLY A 318 -5.71 1.06 -1.73
N ASN A 319 -5.15 -0.13 -1.48
CA ASN A 319 -4.60 -0.45 -0.18
C ASN A 319 -3.23 0.20 0.03
N ILE A 320 -2.97 0.66 1.25
CA ILE A 320 -1.68 1.15 1.72
C ILE A 320 -1.10 0.11 2.66
N THR A 321 0.08 -0.42 2.33
CA THR A 321 0.72 -1.50 3.09
C THR A 321 2.19 -1.19 3.36
N ASN A 322 2.68 -1.53 4.56
CA ASN A 322 4.11 -1.42 4.89
C ASN A 322 4.73 -0.04 4.56
N SER A 323 3.94 1.04 4.69
CA SER A 323 4.33 2.36 4.19
C SER A 323 4.41 3.39 5.31
N THR A 324 5.21 4.43 5.09
CA THR A 324 5.49 5.46 6.10
C THR A 324 5.09 6.84 5.58
N PHE A 325 4.34 7.58 6.41
CA PHE A 325 3.89 8.95 6.14
C PHE A 325 4.34 9.87 7.27
N THR A 326 5.23 10.81 6.97
CA THR A 326 5.82 11.72 7.96
C THR A 326 5.69 13.18 7.57
N ASN A 327 5.21 14.03 8.48
CA ASN A 327 5.13 15.47 8.30
C ASN A 327 4.35 15.93 7.05
N ASN A 328 3.39 15.13 6.56
CA ASN A 328 2.57 15.55 5.42
C ASN A 328 1.44 16.46 5.91
N SER A 329 1.02 17.42 5.09
CA SER A 329 0.02 18.40 5.52
C SER A 329 -1.03 18.75 4.47
N SER A 330 -2.28 18.95 4.91
CA SER A 330 -3.39 19.42 4.08
C SER A 330 -4.12 20.59 4.74
N SER A 331 -4.61 21.55 3.94
CA SER A 331 -5.49 22.60 4.44
C SER A 331 -6.94 22.16 4.63
N ASN A 332 -7.30 20.96 4.20
CA ASN A 332 -8.61 20.35 4.43
C ASN A 332 -8.41 18.98 5.09
N ASN A 333 -9.19 17.96 4.71
CA ASN A 333 -9.16 16.63 5.31
C ASN A 333 -7.99 15.75 4.85
N GLY A 334 -7.49 14.91 5.76
CA GLY A 334 -6.52 13.86 5.47
C GLY A 334 -5.11 14.41 5.34
N GLY A 335 -4.46 14.73 6.45
CA GLY A 335 -3.15 15.40 6.46
C GLY A 335 -2.05 14.60 5.76
N ALA A 336 -2.14 13.27 5.74
CA ALA A 336 -1.37 12.43 4.84
C ALA A 336 -2.24 11.82 3.73
N VAL A 337 -3.35 11.17 4.10
CA VAL A 337 -4.14 10.35 3.18
C VAL A 337 -5.59 10.77 3.20
N ASN A 338 -6.17 10.96 2.03
CA ASN A 338 -7.61 11.12 1.85
C ASN A 338 -8.11 10.10 0.82
N GLY A 339 -8.99 9.20 1.26
CA GLY A 339 -9.57 8.15 0.40
C GLY A 339 -8.57 7.04 0.05
N ALA A 340 -8.41 6.07 0.96
CA ALA A 340 -7.72 4.81 0.72
C ALA A 340 -8.66 3.62 0.98
N GLY A 341 -8.31 2.43 0.45
CA GLY A 341 -8.95 1.16 0.78
C GLY A 341 -8.65 0.74 2.22
N ASN A 342 -7.68 -0.15 2.43
CA ASN A 342 -7.19 -0.53 3.75
C ASN A 342 -5.81 0.04 4.04
N ILE A 343 -5.51 0.26 5.33
CA ILE A 343 -4.19 0.66 5.84
C ILE A 343 -3.64 -0.48 6.69
N ILE A 344 -2.53 -1.07 6.29
CA ILE A 344 -1.98 -2.28 6.91
C ILE A 344 -0.49 -2.09 7.18
N ASN A 345 0.00 -2.47 8.36
CA ASN A 345 1.43 -2.43 8.72
C ASN A 345 2.09 -1.07 8.43
N SER A 346 1.35 0.03 8.59
CA SER A 346 1.79 1.35 8.12
C SER A 346 1.94 2.34 9.27
N THR A 347 2.83 3.31 9.09
CA THR A 347 3.17 4.29 10.11
C THR A 347 2.85 5.70 9.65
N PHE A 348 2.12 6.45 10.48
CA PHE A 348 1.74 7.84 10.25
C PHE A 348 2.24 8.69 11.41
N THR A 349 3.19 9.60 11.14
CA THR A 349 3.81 10.43 12.17
C THR A 349 3.80 11.90 11.81
N ASN A 350 3.39 12.78 12.73
CA ASN A 350 3.44 14.23 12.57
C ASN A 350 2.66 14.77 11.35
N ASN A 351 1.66 14.05 10.85
CA ASN A 351 0.86 14.57 9.74
C ASN A 351 -0.21 15.53 10.27
N SER A 352 -0.58 16.53 9.47
CA SER A 352 -1.51 17.58 9.92
C SER A 352 -2.58 17.96 8.92
N ALA A 353 -3.81 18.11 9.38
CA ALA A 353 -4.96 18.61 8.61
C ALA A 353 -5.56 19.84 9.30
N SER A 354 -6.05 20.82 8.54
CA SER A 354 -6.82 21.93 9.13
C SER A 354 -8.29 21.60 9.38
N ASP A 355 -8.81 20.50 8.84
CA ASP A 355 -10.19 20.07 9.08
C ASP A 355 -10.19 18.76 9.89
N ASN A 356 -10.31 17.61 9.20
CA ASN A 356 -10.46 16.30 9.84
C ASN A 356 -9.37 15.31 9.42
N GLY A 357 -9.03 14.37 10.31
CA GLY A 357 -8.12 13.28 10.00
C GLY A 357 -6.69 13.75 9.79
N GLY A 358 -5.99 14.10 10.87
CA GLY A 358 -4.64 14.67 10.78
C GLY A 358 -3.64 13.75 10.08
N ALA A 359 -3.83 12.44 10.17
CA ALA A 359 -3.19 11.48 9.29
C ALA A 359 -4.09 11.06 8.14
N ALA A 360 -5.29 10.56 8.43
CA ALA A 360 -6.13 9.92 7.43
C ALA A 360 -7.61 10.31 7.55
N TYR A 361 -8.21 10.56 6.39
CA TYR A 361 -9.65 10.71 6.19
C TYR A 361 -10.10 9.63 5.21
N PHE A 362 -10.71 8.54 5.68
CA PHE A 362 -11.02 7.38 4.82
C PHE A 362 -12.14 6.51 5.44
N SER A 363 -12.61 5.52 4.69
CA SER A 363 -13.51 4.45 5.14
C SER A 363 -12.92 3.10 4.72
N GLY A 364 -12.58 2.24 5.68
CA GLY A 364 -11.91 0.97 5.41
C GLY A 364 -11.37 0.31 6.68
N SER A 365 -10.40 -0.60 6.54
CA SER A 365 -9.78 -1.28 7.69
C SER A 365 -8.39 -0.72 8.00
N ILE A 366 -8.09 -0.52 9.29
CA ILE A 366 -6.73 -0.29 9.80
C ILE A 366 -6.30 -1.54 10.52
N VAL A 367 -5.16 -2.10 10.14
CA VAL A 367 -4.59 -3.30 10.76
C VAL A 367 -3.11 -3.07 11.05
N ASN A 368 -2.65 -3.44 12.25
CA ASN A 368 -1.23 -3.46 12.60
C ASN A 368 -0.50 -2.14 12.33
N SER A 369 -1.17 -1.00 12.54
CA SER A 369 -0.65 0.31 12.12
C SER A 369 -0.46 1.25 13.29
N THR A 370 0.44 2.21 13.11
CA THR A 370 0.84 3.15 14.17
C THR A 370 0.60 4.60 13.74
N PHE A 371 -0.11 5.35 14.58
CA PHE A 371 -0.43 6.76 14.37
C PHE A 371 0.09 7.59 15.54
N THR A 372 1.14 8.36 15.30
CA THR A 372 1.82 9.14 16.35
C THR A 372 1.88 10.63 16.05
N ASN A 373 1.46 11.46 17.00
CA ASN A 373 1.60 12.91 16.95
C ASN A 373 0.99 13.57 15.70
N ASN A 374 -0.10 13.02 15.18
CA ASN A 374 -0.85 13.63 14.08
C ASN A 374 -1.85 14.65 14.63
N ASN A 375 -2.13 15.70 13.87
CA ASN A 375 -2.95 16.82 14.31
C ASN A 375 -4.06 17.17 13.30
N ALA A 376 -5.30 17.24 13.75
CA ALA A 376 -6.40 17.87 13.02
C ALA A 376 -6.90 19.07 13.82
N ASP A 377 -7.40 20.14 13.19
CA ASP A 377 -7.97 21.23 13.97
C ASP A 377 -9.41 20.93 14.43
N GLU A 378 -10.17 20.07 13.73
CA GLU A 378 -11.56 19.74 14.09
C GLU A 378 -11.69 18.34 14.71
N ASN A 379 -11.70 17.27 13.90
CA ASN A 379 -12.03 15.93 14.39
C ASN A 379 -11.01 14.88 13.92
N GLY A 380 -10.73 13.89 14.78
CA GLY A 380 -9.89 12.75 14.41
C GLY A 380 -8.44 13.17 14.22
N GLY A 381 -7.72 13.46 15.31
CA GLY A 381 -6.36 13.99 15.20
C GLY A 381 -5.40 13.06 14.47
N ALA A 382 -5.60 11.74 14.59
CA ALA A 382 -5.05 10.80 13.63
C ALA A 382 -6.03 10.49 12.51
N VAL A 383 -7.20 9.95 12.85
CA VAL A 383 -8.10 9.33 11.90
C VAL A 383 -9.50 9.88 12.05
N TYR A 384 -10.07 10.29 10.91
CA TYR A 384 -11.50 10.54 10.78
C TYR A 384 -12.12 9.47 9.89
N LEU A 385 -13.14 8.81 10.41
CA LEU A 385 -13.95 7.80 9.75
C LEU A 385 -15.24 8.48 9.28
N TYR A 386 -15.51 8.44 7.97
CA TYR A 386 -16.77 8.98 7.41
C TYR A 386 -17.82 7.90 7.11
N ASP A 387 -17.46 6.63 7.35
CA ASP A 387 -18.36 5.49 7.30
C ASP A 387 -17.82 4.38 8.23
N SER A 388 -18.65 3.37 8.47
CA SER A 388 -18.35 2.22 9.31
C SER A 388 -17.06 1.52 8.87
N SER A 389 -16.12 1.42 9.81
CA SER A 389 -14.74 0.97 9.57
C SER A 389 -14.28 0.03 10.68
N THR A 390 -13.18 -0.70 10.45
CA THR A 390 -12.57 -1.58 11.46
C THR A 390 -11.15 -1.12 11.77
N ILE A 391 -10.78 -1.14 13.05
CA ILE A 391 -9.44 -0.82 13.52
C ILE A 391 -9.00 -1.96 14.42
N THR A 392 -7.97 -2.68 13.99
CA THR A 392 -7.49 -3.88 14.68
C THR A 392 -5.99 -3.76 14.96
N ASN A 393 -5.58 -4.14 16.16
CA ASN A 393 -4.16 -4.30 16.52
C ASN A 393 -3.30 -3.07 16.21
N SER A 394 -3.80 -1.89 16.53
CA SER A 394 -3.17 -0.62 16.12
C SER A 394 -2.92 0.30 17.30
N THR A 395 -1.95 1.21 17.16
CA THR A 395 -1.61 2.19 18.21
C THR A 395 -1.89 3.61 17.75
N PHE A 396 -2.47 4.40 18.65
CA PHE A 396 -2.78 5.81 18.42
C PHE A 396 -2.27 6.64 19.58
N THR A 397 -1.18 7.38 19.36
CA THR A 397 -0.47 8.07 20.43
C THR A 397 -0.20 9.53 20.15
N LYS A 398 -0.34 10.38 21.17
CA LYS A 398 0.03 11.81 21.10
C LYS A 398 -0.69 12.60 20.00
N ASN A 399 -1.79 12.09 19.44
CA ASN A 399 -2.53 12.76 18.39
C ASN A 399 -3.46 13.84 18.98
N SER A 400 -3.78 14.88 18.22
CA SER A 400 -4.51 16.05 18.70
C SER A 400 -5.63 16.50 17.77
N ALA A 401 -6.81 16.78 18.33
CA ALA A 401 -7.95 17.42 17.66
C ALA A 401 -8.88 18.10 18.68
N GLN A 402 -9.94 18.79 18.23
CA GLN A 402 -10.99 19.24 19.16
C GLN A 402 -11.82 18.06 19.67
N ASN A 403 -12.21 17.15 18.78
CA ASN A 403 -12.93 15.92 19.14
C ASN A 403 -12.22 14.68 18.58
N GLY A 404 -12.07 13.65 19.41
CA GLY A 404 -11.42 12.41 19.00
C GLY A 404 -9.96 12.66 18.64
N GLY A 405 -9.15 13.04 19.64
CA GLY A 405 -7.72 13.31 19.46
C GLY A 405 -6.99 12.21 18.69
N ALA A 406 -7.31 10.94 18.95
CA ALA A 406 -6.90 9.86 18.07
C ALA A 406 -7.90 9.61 16.94
N ILE A 407 -9.11 9.15 17.29
CA ILE A 407 -10.08 8.66 16.31
C ILE A 407 -11.41 9.39 16.49
N SER A 408 -12.00 9.81 15.38
CA SER A 408 -13.37 10.33 15.32
C SER A 408 -14.19 9.64 14.23
N GLY A 409 -15.49 9.45 14.46
CA GLY A 409 -16.46 8.98 13.47
C GLY A 409 -17.75 9.80 13.45
N GLU A 410 -18.58 9.61 12.44
CA GLU A 410 -19.92 10.19 12.34
C GLU A 410 -20.94 9.51 13.27
N TYR A 411 -22.06 10.19 13.54
CA TYR A 411 -23.09 9.75 14.49
C TYR A 411 -23.67 8.36 14.19
N ARG A 412 -23.71 7.97 12.91
CA ARG A 412 -24.32 6.72 12.45
C ARG A 412 -23.31 5.63 12.16
N ASP A 413 -22.03 5.93 12.33
CA ASP A 413 -20.96 4.98 12.07
C ASP A 413 -21.01 3.87 13.10
N LYS A 414 -20.85 2.63 12.62
CA LYS A 414 -20.81 1.44 13.47
C LYS A 414 -19.41 0.84 13.45
N SER A 415 -18.42 1.69 13.64
CA SER A 415 -17.03 1.30 13.56
C SER A 415 -16.64 0.37 14.71
N SER A 416 -15.78 -0.59 14.43
CA SER A 416 -15.26 -1.54 15.42
C SER A 416 -13.80 -1.23 15.73
N ILE A 417 -13.45 -1.12 17.00
CA ILE A 417 -12.07 -1.00 17.47
C ILE A 417 -11.76 -2.22 18.32
N VAL A 418 -10.77 -2.99 17.90
CA VAL A 418 -10.41 -4.26 18.52
C VAL A 418 -8.90 -4.30 18.76
N ASN A 419 -8.49 -4.87 19.89
CA ASN A 419 -7.08 -5.19 20.16
C ASN A 419 -6.14 -3.96 20.03
N SER A 420 -6.60 -2.75 20.35
CA SER A 420 -5.85 -1.52 20.03
C SER A 420 -5.43 -0.75 21.29
N THR A 421 -4.40 0.10 21.15
CA THR A 421 -3.87 0.91 22.25
C THR A 421 -3.95 2.40 21.90
N ILE A 422 -4.81 3.15 22.60
CA ILE A 422 -5.08 4.58 22.35
C ILE A 422 -4.65 5.40 23.57
N VAL A 423 -3.51 6.09 23.46
CA VAL A 423 -2.84 6.67 24.63
C VAL A 423 -2.34 8.09 24.39
N ASN A 424 -2.44 8.97 25.40
CA ASN A 424 -1.87 10.31 25.36
C ASN A 424 -2.41 11.24 24.25
N ASN A 425 -3.66 11.05 23.80
CA ASN A 425 -4.26 11.90 22.78
C ASN A 425 -4.98 13.12 23.39
N ASN A 426 -4.96 14.25 22.68
CA ASN A 426 -5.57 15.52 23.08
C ASN A 426 -6.81 15.81 22.22
N GLY A 427 -7.95 16.14 22.84
CA GLY A 427 -9.27 16.04 22.19
C GLY A 427 -10.01 14.74 22.52
N GLY A 428 -9.49 13.95 23.46
CA GLY A 428 -9.97 12.63 23.83
C GLY A 428 -9.35 11.49 23.02
N GLY A 429 -9.59 10.24 23.42
CA GLY A 429 -9.11 9.07 22.67
C GLY A 429 -10.01 8.75 21.48
N PHE A 430 -11.31 8.58 21.74
CA PHE A 430 -12.31 8.24 20.74
C PHE A 430 -13.55 9.13 20.85
N TYR A 431 -14.03 9.62 19.70
CA TYR A 431 -15.30 10.33 19.56
C TYR A 431 -16.15 9.67 18.47
N GLY A 432 -17.18 8.90 18.84
CA GLY A 432 -17.93 8.14 17.83
C GLY A 432 -18.92 7.11 18.39
N ALA A 433 -19.44 6.28 17.49
CA ALA A 433 -20.35 5.17 17.76
C ALA A 433 -19.77 3.84 17.26
N GLY A 434 -20.39 2.72 17.66
CA GLY A 434 -20.01 1.38 17.24
C GLY A 434 -19.65 0.45 18.40
N THR A 435 -18.52 -0.26 18.28
CA THR A 435 -18.11 -1.30 19.22
C THR A 435 -16.62 -1.20 19.54
N ILE A 436 -16.27 -1.32 20.82
CA ILE A 436 -14.88 -1.32 21.30
C ILE A 436 -14.68 -2.59 22.14
N LEU A 437 -13.69 -3.39 21.76
CA LEU A 437 -13.34 -4.66 22.41
C LEU A 437 -11.83 -4.81 22.54
N ASN A 438 -11.38 -5.53 23.56
CA ASN A 438 -9.98 -5.88 23.81
C ASN A 438 -9.01 -4.68 23.71
N THR A 439 -9.43 -3.48 24.11
CA THR A 439 -8.72 -2.24 23.79
C THR A 439 -8.29 -1.53 25.07
N ILE A 440 -7.14 -0.85 25.01
CA ILE A 440 -6.64 0.00 26.09
C ILE A 440 -6.79 1.47 25.70
N PHE A 441 -7.41 2.24 26.59
CA PHE A 441 -7.33 3.70 26.60
C PHE A 441 -6.65 4.19 27.88
N ALA A 442 -5.70 5.11 27.74
CA ALA A 442 -5.08 5.75 28.90
C ALA A 442 -4.55 7.15 28.59
N GLN A 443 -4.59 8.03 29.59
CA GLN A 443 -3.95 9.35 29.52
C GLN A 443 -4.45 10.24 28.37
N ASN A 444 -5.61 9.94 27.79
CA ASN A 444 -6.24 10.81 26.81
C ASN A 444 -6.96 11.94 27.53
N LYS A 445 -6.99 13.14 26.93
CA LYS A 445 -7.49 14.35 27.58
C LYS A 445 -8.21 15.28 26.63
N ILE A 446 -9.12 16.08 27.17
CA ILE A 446 -9.65 17.30 26.54
C ILE A 446 -9.21 18.47 27.41
N GLY A 447 -8.29 19.29 26.89
CA GLY A 447 -7.61 20.31 27.70
C GLY A 447 -6.78 19.66 28.81
N GLU A 448 -7.19 19.84 30.06
CA GLU A 448 -6.53 19.24 31.25
C GLU A 448 -7.37 18.11 31.88
N GLU A 449 -8.55 17.82 31.34
CA GLU A 449 -9.46 16.80 31.87
C GLU A 449 -9.24 15.47 31.17
N ALA A 450 -9.16 14.38 31.93
CA ALA A 450 -9.09 13.03 31.37
C ALA A 450 -10.37 12.70 30.60
N ASN A 451 -10.23 12.20 29.37
CA ASN A 451 -11.34 11.80 28.51
C ASN A 451 -10.83 10.73 27.53
N ASP A 452 -11.13 9.46 27.77
CA ASP A 452 -10.76 8.39 26.85
C ASP A 452 -11.79 8.23 25.74
N ILE A 453 -13.06 8.24 26.12
CA ILE A 453 -14.17 7.96 25.21
C ILE A 453 -15.26 9.03 25.38
N THR A 454 -15.67 9.62 24.27
CA THR A 454 -16.87 10.45 24.17
C THR A 454 -17.82 9.80 23.15
N PRO A 455 -18.93 9.18 23.59
CA PRO A 455 -19.87 8.56 22.66
C PRO A 455 -20.57 9.61 21.80
N TYR A 456 -20.65 9.33 20.50
CA TYR A 456 -21.41 10.11 19.53
C TYR A 456 -22.31 9.18 18.72
N GLY A 457 -23.36 8.68 19.38
CA GLY A 457 -24.28 7.66 18.87
C GLY A 457 -24.29 6.42 19.76
N ASP A 458 -24.80 5.30 19.25
CA ASP A 458 -24.88 4.05 20.00
C ASP A 458 -23.49 3.40 20.07
N LEU A 459 -22.94 3.26 21.28
CA LEU A 459 -21.61 2.71 21.52
C LEU A 459 -21.68 1.58 22.54
N HIS A 460 -21.15 0.42 22.16
CA HIS A 460 -20.93 -0.72 23.04
C HIS A 460 -19.44 -0.84 23.38
N VAL A 461 -19.13 -1.01 24.67
CA VAL A 461 -17.75 -1.16 25.15
C VAL A 461 -17.69 -2.35 26.10
N ASP A 462 -16.88 -3.35 25.76
CA ASP A 462 -16.57 -4.48 26.64
C ASP A 462 -15.09 -4.85 26.54
N TYR A 463 -14.56 -5.66 27.46
CA TYR A 463 -13.16 -6.09 27.46
C TYR A 463 -12.19 -4.92 27.22
N THR A 464 -12.41 -3.80 27.90
CA THR A 464 -11.68 -2.55 27.63
C THR A 464 -11.19 -1.97 28.94
N LEU A 465 -9.94 -1.53 28.96
CA LEU A 465 -9.37 -0.76 30.04
C LEU A 465 -9.46 0.73 29.71
N VAL A 466 -10.10 1.50 30.60
CA VAL A 466 -10.29 2.95 30.45
C VAL A 466 -10.12 3.67 31.79
N ASN A 467 -9.83 4.97 31.74
CA ASN A 467 -9.84 5.87 32.89
C ASN A 467 -11.06 6.77 32.93
N ASN A 468 -11.59 7.19 31.77
CA ASN A 468 -12.75 8.09 31.71
C ASN A 468 -13.62 7.91 30.47
N ILE A 469 -14.93 7.81 30.69
CA ILE A 469 -15.94 7.86 29.63
C ILE A 469 -16.86 9.06 29.90
N SER A 470 -16.92 10.00 28.96
CA SER A 470 -17.72 11.22 29.06
C SER A 470 -19.08 11.05 28.37
N GLY A 471 -19.95 10.23 28.93
CA GLY A 471 -21.31 10.05 28.41
C GLY A 471 -21.95 8.72 28.80
N ALA A 472 -23.18 8.51 28.32
CA ALA A 472 -23.85 7.23 28.45
C ALA A 472 -23.36 6.28 27.36
N VAL A 473 -22.95 5.08 27.77
CA VAL A 473 -22.42 4.02 26.89
C VAL A 473 -23.04 2.71 27.33
N ASP A 474 -23.29 1.80 26.38
CA ASP A 474 -23.65 0.42 26.69
C ASP A 474 -22.39 -0.33 27.14
N LEU A 475 -22.27 -0.56 28.44
CA LEU A 475 -21.11 -1.25 29.02
C LEU A 475 -21.40 -2.74 29.14
N GLY A 476 -20.51 -3.55 28.57
CA GLY A 476 -20.45 -4.98 28.84
C GLY A 476 -19.99 -5.28 30.27
N THR A 477 -19.78 -6.56 30.57
CA THR A 477 -19.51 -7.02 31.94
C THR A 477 -18.02 -7.07 32.30
N HIS A 478 -17.12 -6.85 31.34
CA HIS A 478 -15.67 -7.08 31.45
C HIS A 478 -14.85 -5.80 31.23
N PHE A 479 -15.36 -4.64 31.63
CA PHE A 479 -14.59 -3.39 31.60
C PHE A 479 -13.72 -3.19 32.86
N ILE A 480 -12.56 -2.56 32.68
CA ILE A 480 -11.58 -2.28 33.74
C ILE A 480 -11.40 -0.77 33.87
N MET A 481 -11.67 -0.22 35.06
CA MET A 481 -11.31 1.16 35.39
C MET A 481 -9.95 1.20 36.06
N GLY A 482 -8.95 1.81 35.43
CA GLY A 482 -7.63 2.01 36.05
C GLY A 482 -6.48 2.10 35.07
N GLU A 483 -5.26 2.06 35.61
CA GLU A 483 -4.04 2.25 34.84
C GLU A 483 -3.54 0.96 34.18
N PRO A 484 -3.11 0.99 32.90
CA PRO A 484 -2.61 -0.18 32.19
C PRO A 484 -1.21 -0.63 32.64
N ARG A 485 -0.47 0.22 33.37
CA ARG A 485 0.89 -0.06 33.86
C ARG A 485 1.86 -0.49 32.76
N PHE A 486 2.03 0.39 31.78
CA PHE A 486 3.01 0.25 30.72
C PHE A 486 4.45 0.23 31.26
N VAL A 487 5.37 -0.37 30.49
CA VAL A 487 6.81 -0.39 30.80
C VAL A 487 7.40 1.02 30.74
N ASP A 488 7.19 1.76 29.63
CA ASP A 488 7.69 3.12 29.45
C ASP A 488 6.85 3.94 28.45
N ALA A 489 5.65 4.32 28.88
CA ALA A 489 4.70 5.06 28.04
C ALA A 489 5.21 6.44 27.56
N GLU A 490 6.12 7.08 28.29
CA GLU A 490 6.66 8.39 27.93
C GLU A 490 7.49 8.31 26.64
N ASN A 491 8.25 7.22 26.50
CA ASN A 491 9.10 6.92 25.35
C ASN A 491 8.44 6.03 24.29
N GLY A 492 7.15 5.71 24.45
CA GLY A 492 6.36 4.96 23.46
C GLY A 492 6.41 3.44 23.62
N ASP A 493 6.91 2.92 24.74
CA ASP A 493 6.85 1.51 25.07
C ASP A 493 5.55 1.20 25.83
N PHE A 494 4.57 0.68 25.09
CA PHE A 494 3.24 0.33 25.61
C PHE A 494 3.10 -1.15 25.94
N HIS A 495 4.20 -1.89 26.08
CA HIS A 495 4.16 -3.24 26.64
C HIS A 495 3.67 -3.20 28.09
N LEU A 496 2.94 -4.25 28.49
CA LEU A 496 2.39 -4.37 29.84
C LEU A 496 3.44 -4.89 30.82
N ARG A 497 3.55 -4.23 31.98
CA ARG A 497 4.31 -4.77 33.11
C ARG A 497 3.58 -5.98 33.69
N SER A 498 4.32 -6.89 34.32
CA SER A 498 3.79 -8.12 34.93
C SER A 498 2.71 -7.92 36.00
N ASP A 499 2.53 -6.70 36.51
CA ASP A 499 1.51 -6.35 37.49
C ASP A 499 0.31 -5.62 36.88
N SER A 500 0.23 -5.53 35.54
CA SER A 500 -0.87 -4.89 34.83
C SER A 500 -2.20 -5.63 35.04
N PRO A 501 -3.32 -4.91 35.19
CA PRO A 501 -4.65 -5.52 35.21
C PRO A 501 -5.15 -5.93 33.80
N ALA A 502 -4.44 -5.56 32.73
CA ALA A 502 -4.83 -5.82 31.35
C ALA A 502 -4.29 -7.15 30.78
N ILE A 503 -3.59 -7.95 31.60
CA ILE A 503 -3.00 -9.22 31.17
C ILE A 503 -4.00 -10.36 31.32
N ASP A 504 -4.12 -11.25 30.33
CA ASP A 504 -4.94 -12.47 30.33
C ASP A 504 -6.43 -12.23 30.68
N VAL A 505 -7.02 -11.14 30.16
CA VAL A 505 -8.40 -10.73 30.51
C VAL A 505 -9.28 -10.39 29.31
N GLY A 506 -8.75 -10.43 28.09
CA GLY A 506 -9.51 -10.16 26.88
C GLY A 506 -10.37 -11.33 26.39
N ASP A 507 -11.10 -11.09 25.31
CA ASP A 507 -11.95 -12.07 24.63
C ASP A 507 -11.23 -12.67 23.42
N ASP A 508 -10.86 -13.95 23.52
CA ASP A 508 -10.19 -14.68 22.44
C ASP A 508 -11.09 -14.85 21.19
N SER A 509 -12.42 -14.75 21.34
CA SER A 509 -13.36 -15.01 20.24
C SER A 509 -13.41 -13.92 19.17
N VAL A 510 -12.84 -12.75 19.46
CA VAL A 510 -12.80 -11.59 18.55
C VAL A 510 -11.41 -11.32 17.98
N VAL A 511 -10.48 -12.27 18.14
CA VAL A 511 -9.11 -12.18 17.62
C VAL A 511 -9.10 -12.49 16.13
N GLU A 512 -8.89 -11.45 15.32
CA GLU A 512 -8.84 -11.56 13.85
C GLU A 512 -7.41 -11.67 13.29
N VAL A 513 -6.39 -11.39 14.11
CA VAL A 513 -4.97 -11.44 13.72
C VAL A 513 -4.19 -12.37 14.64
N GLU A 514 -3.30 -13.19 14.07
CA GLU A 514 -2.56 -14.21 14.84
C GLU A 514 -1.40 -13.65 15.65
N VAL A 515 -0.90 -12.47 15.28
CA VAL A 515 0.26 -11.82 15.89
C VAL A 515 -0.04 -10.41 16.40
N ASP A 516 0.64 -10.01 17.47
CA ASP A 516 0.64 -8.67 18.04
C ASP A 516 1.45 -7.69 17.17
N LEU A 517 1.52 -6.44 17.59
CA LEU A 517 2.22 -5.40 16.82
C LEU A 517 3.75 -5.64 16.73
N ASP A 518 4.32 -6.45 17.63
CA ASP A 518 5.73 -6.88 17.60
C ASP A 518 5.94 -8.14 16.74
N GLY A 519 4.87 -8.75 16.23
CA GLY A 519 4.90 -9.99 15.46
C GLY A 519 4.93 -11.26 16.32
N ASN A 520 4.66 -11.17 17.62
CA ASN A 520 4.55 -12.31 18.52
C ASN A 520 3.12 -12.88 18.54
N PRO A 521 2.90 -14.16 18.87
CA PRO A 521 1.54 -14.71 18.97
C PRO A 521 0.64 -13.90 19.91
N ARG A 522 -0.63 -13.66 19.51
CA ARG A 522 -1.62 -12.88 20.28
C ARG A 522 -2.19 -13.55 21.52
N ILE A 523 -2.01 -14.86 21.70
CA ILE A 523 -2.56 -15.58 22.85
C ILE A 523 -1.44 -16.37 23.49
N VAL A 524 -0.91 -15.82 24.58
CA VAL A 524 0.15 -16.44 25.39
C VAL A 524 -0.31 -16.50 26.83
N GLY A 525 -0.68 -17.70 27.29
CA GLY A 525 -1.14 -17.91 28.66
C GLY A 525 -2.56 -18.45 28.72
N GLY A 526 -3.44 -17.71 29.39
CA GLY A 526 -4.83 -18.10 29.65
C GLY A 526 -5.85 -17.45 28.70
N ALA A 527 -5.61 -16.21 28.28
CA ALA A 527 -6.44 -15.44 27.35
C ALA A 527 -5.61 -14.30 26.74
N ILE A 528 -6.10 -13.65 25.70
CA ILE A 528 -5.46 -12.46 25.10
C ILE A 528 -5.34 -11.28 26.08
N ASP A 529 -4.23 -10.54 26.01
CA ASP A 529 -4.07 -9.27 26.70
C ASP A 529 -4.90 -8.16 26.03
N LEU A 530 -5.34 -7.16 26.80
CA LEU A 530 -5.96 -5.98 26.21
C LEU A 530 -4.89 -5.14 25.49
N GLY A 531 -5.27 -4.55 24.35
CA GLY A 531 -4.41 -3.64 23.59
C GLY A 531 -3.68 -4.29 22.42
N ALA A 532 -2.72 -3.55 21.85
CA ALA A 532 -1.99 -3.93 20.63
C ALA A 532 -0.80 -4.88 20.85
N PHE A 533 -0.42 -5.13 22.09
CA PHE A 533 0.76 -5.94 22.45
C PHE A 533 0.35 -7.10 23.34
N GLU A 534 0.91 -8.27 23.09
CA GLU A 534 0.74 -9.44 23.95
C GLU A 534 1.99 -9.60 24.82
N ARG A 535 1.81 -9.72 26.14
CA ARG A 535 2.92 -9.94 27.05
C ARG A 535 3.46 -11.37 26.92
N GLN A 536 4.70 -11.47 26.45
CA GLN A 536 5.43 -12.74 26.33
C GLN A 536 5.95 -13.32 27.65
#